data_AF-A0A7C4PJ31-F1
#
_entry.id   AF-A0A7C4PJ31-F1
#
_cell.length_a   1.000
_cell.length_b   1.000
_cell.length_c   1.000
_cell.angle_alpha   90.00
_cell.angle_beta   90.00
_cell.angle_gamma   90.00
#
_symmetry.space_group_name_H-M   'P 1'
#
loop_
_entity.id
_entity.type
_entity.pdbx_description
1 polymer ?
#
loop_
_entity_poly.entity_id
_entity_poly.type
_entity_poly.pdbx_seq_one_letter_code
_entity_poly.pdbx_strand_id
1 'polypeptide(L)'
;MGALKRFAVFSSIVMLLGAGLVWQSRQPTAVQAELPAPGLATPREHRTPLPATPVALRAPQVAEAPVAPAAAPASHAPSADAVQPALAESPLQVFQPASAPIDPANEYIYRFARSFRPLQDGGGCAAIWEMVPDYTRLPNYLTTPDRPEQIYSKVSLYFLAAMLIRNKAVDASECENGGISANNMWVANNCGLAKAYPAVIEWQNRFNQVILNIARETGVPAQLMKNIFSRESQFWPGIFTTLEEAGFGQLTVSGADVLLMWNPNFYNQFCPQVLIPEACRKGYTNLTVQEQQMLTGALVRMVNATCPTCPEGVDPFLAEFSVRVFAENLVANCSQVAQIILNETKRPPNRTSTYEDLWLFTLVNYHAGSGCLAGAIRAA
;
A
#
# COMPACT_ATOMS: atom_id res chain seq x y z
N MET A 1 17.10 -73.14 41.09
CA MET A 1 16.05 -72.10 41.32
C MET A 1 16.76 -70.78 41.59
N GLY A 2 16.55 -69.77 40.71
CA GLY A 2 16.92 -68.34 40.86
C GLY A 2 18.42 -68.04 40.92
N ALA A 3 19.16 -67.58 39.89
CA ALA A 3 18.90 -66.65 38.79
C ALA A 3 18.52 -65.22 39.25
N LEU A 4 19.36 -64.26 38.82
CA LEU A 4 19.25 -62.80 38.91
C LEU A 4 19.49 -62.11 40.26
N LYS A 5 20.72 -61.58 40.43
CA LYS A 5 21.02 -60.17 40.81
C LYS A 5 22.51 -60.02 41.16
N ARG A 6 23.39 -59.95 40.15
CA ARG A 6 24.77 -59.44 40.30
C ARG A 6 25.30 -58.97 38.95
N PHE A 7 24.91 -57.78 38.51
CA PHE A 7 25.63 -57.00 37.48
C PHE A 7 25.18 -55.55 37.56
N ALA A 8 25.71 -54.84 38.54
CA ALA A 8 25.76 -53.40 38.59
C ALA A 8 26.89 -53.04 39.55
N VAL A 9 27.61 -51.95 39.24
CA VAL A 9 28.80 -51.44 39.94
C VAL A 9 30.10 -52.12 39.50
N PHE A 10 30.65 -51.71 38.36
CA PHE A 10 32.10 -51.59 38.08
C PHE A 10 32.31 -51.07 36.65
N SER A 11 32.22 -49.74 36.48
CA SER A 11 32.89 -49.02 35.38
C SER A 11 32.71 -47.52 35.59
N SER A 12 33.40 -47.03 36.60
CA SER A 12 33.82 -45.63 36.67
C SER A 12 35.32 -45.70 36.88
N ILE A 13 36.07 -44.92 36.10
CA ILE A 13 37.53 -44.77 36.16
C ILE A 13 38.30 -45.91 35.46
N VAL A 14 38.52 -45.75 34.16
CA VAL A 14 39.79 -45.94 33.38
C VAL A 14 39.40 -45.98 31.90
N MET A 15 39.34 -44.81 31.27
CA MET A 15 39.61 -44.61 29.84
C MET A 15 40.09 -43.16 29.64
N LEU A 16 41.08 -42.81 30.45
CA LEU A 16 42.03 -41.71 30.21
C LEU A 16 43.29 -42.39 29.67
N LEU A 17 43.57 -42.25 28.38
CA LEU A 17 44.87 -42.35 27.67
C LEU A 17 44.64 -42.85 26.23
N GLY A 18 44.71 -41.94 25.26
CA GLY A 18 44.89 -42.32 23.85
C GLY A 18 44.01 -41.59 22.85
N ALA A 19 44.26 -40.29 22.64
CA ALA A 19 44.15 -39.61 21.33
C ALA A 19 44.46 -38.10 21.50
N GLY A 20 45.65 -37.80 22.04
CA GLY A 20 46.23 -36.48 21.85
C GLY A 20 47.05 -36.52 20.58
N LEU A 21 46.55 -35.94 19.49
CA LEU A 21 47.30 -35.34 18.38
C LEU A 21 46.30 -34.93 17.29
N VAL A 22 46.44 -33.69 16.82
CA VAL A 22 45.66 -33.02 15.76
C VAL A 22 44.35 -32.40 16.23
N TRP A 23 44.45 -31.23 16.87
CA TRP A 23 43.52 -30.11 16.61
C TRP A 23 44.08 -28.82 17.21
N GLN A 24 44.98 -28.19 16.46
CA GLN A 24 45.38 -26.80 16.67
C GLN A 24 45.53 -26.14 15.31
N SER A 25 45.09 -24.88 15.23
CA SER A 25 44.96 -24.01 14.06
C SER A 25 43.69 -24.17 13.20
N ARG A 26 42.58 -23.61 13.70
CA ARG A 26 41.67 -22.69 12.98
C ARG A 26 40.56 -22.24 13.92
N GLN A 27 40.89 -21.31 14.81
CA GLN A 27 39.88 -20.42 15.37
C GLN A 27 39.53 -19.40 14.29
N PRO A 28 38.28 -19.29 13.81
CA PRO A 28 37.87 -18.10 13.10
C PRO A 28 37.81 -16.96 14.12
N THR A 29 38.73 -16.01 13.96
CA THR A 29 38.67 -14.69 14.58
C THR A 29 37.29 -14.09 14.36
N ALA A 30 36.66 -13.64 15.44
CA ALA A 30 35.48 -12.80 15.37
C ALA A 30 35.80 -11.58 14.50
N VAL A 31 35.21 -11.53 13.31
CA VAL A 31 35.20 -10.33 12.48
C VAL A 31 34.29 -9.36 13.19
N GLN A 32 34.90 -8.39 13.86
CA GLN A 32 34.22 -7.17 14.26
C GLN A 32 33.66 -6.55 12.98
N ALA A 33 32.32 -6.51 12.87
CA ALA A 33 31.67 -5.79 11.80
C ALA A 33 31.99 -4.30 11.98
N GLU A 34 32.90 -3.80 11.16
CA GLU A 34 33.18 -2.38 11.04
C GLU A 34 31.88 -1.69 10.61
N LEU A 35 31.38 -0.79 11.46
CA LEU A 35 30.26 0.09 11.12
C LEU A 35 30.64 0.88 9.86
N PRO A 36 29.86 0.81 8.76
CA PRO A 36 30.13 1.68 7.63
C PRO A 36 29.96 3.13 8.08
N ALA A 37 30.95 3.96 7.73
CA ALA A 37 30.97 5.39 7.99
C ALA A 37 29.65 6.06 7.52
N PRO A 38 29.19 7.14 8.18
CA PRO A 38 27.94 7.81 7.84
C PRO A 38 28.04 8.44 6.45
N GLY A 39 27.61 7.69 5.44
CA GLY A 39 27.38 8.16 4.09
C GLY A 39 26.13 9.00 4.06
N LEU A 40 26.30 10.27 3.69
CA LEU A 40 25.28 11.30 3.52
C LEU A 40 24.06 10.76 2.74
N ALA A 41 22.97 10.49 3.47
CA ALA A 41 21.64 10.42 2.89
C ALA A 41 21.20 11.86 2.58
N THR A 42 21.61 12.38 1.42
CA THR A 42 21.02 13.60 0.87
C THR A 42 19.63 13.28 0.34
N PRO A 43 18.59 14.06 0.70
CA PRO A 43 17.28 13.96 0.05
C PRO A 43 17.44 14.16 -1.46
N ARG A 44 16.88 13.26 -2.29
CA ARG A 44 16.70 13.54 -3.73
C ARG A 44 15.63 14.63 -3.87
N GLU A 45 16.06 15.90 -3.83
CA GLU A 45 15.25 16.98 -4.38
C GLU A 45 15.25 16.84 -5.92
N HIS A 46 14.11 16.47 -6.50
CA HIS A 46 13.85 16.81 -7.89
C HIS A 46 13.49 18.30 -7.98
N ARG A 47 14.50 19.17 -7.96
CA ARG A 47 14.38 20.53 -8.49
C ARG A 47 14.92 20.54 -9.91
N THR A 48 14.02 20.49 -10.88
CA THR A 48 14.34 20.93 -12.24
C THR A 48 14.48 22.46 -12.21
N PRO A 49 15.63 23.06 -12.57
CA PRO A 49 15.73 24.51 -12.66
C PRO A 49 14.94 24.98 -13.88
N LEU A 50 13.93 25.83 -13.67
CA LEU A 50 13.37 26.65 -14.74
C LEU A 50 14.46 27.60 -15.24
N PRO A 51 14.66 27.76 -16.56
CA PRO A 51 15.65 28.71 -17.08
C PRO A 51 15.23 30.14 -16.73
N ALA A 52 16.16 30.88 -16.12
CA ALA A 52 15.98 32.27 -15.74
C ALA A 52 15.73 33.15 -16.98
N THR A 53 14.60 33.82 -17.03
CA THR A 53 14.31 34.88 -18.00
C THR A 53 15.04 36.15 -17.55
N PRO A 54 15.75 36.86 -18.44
CA PRO A 54 16.52 38.04 -18.06
C PRO A 54 15.59 39.19 -17.64
N VAL A 55 15.88 39.77 -16.47
CA VAL A 55 15.23 40.95 -15.91
C VAL A 55 15.59 42.17 -16.78
N ALA A 56 14.62 42.68 -17.54
CA ALA A 56 14.69 44.00 -18.15
C ALA A 56 13.87 44.99 -17.31
N LEU A 57 14.55 46.01 -16.79
CA LEU A 57 13.99 47.15 -16.08
C LEU A 57 13.07 47.99 -16.98
N ARG A 58 11.78 48.08 -16.64
CA ARG A 58 10.96 49.32 -16.66
C ARG A 58 9.51 49.00 -16.27
N ALA A 59 9.03 49.64 -15.21
CA ALA A 59 7.61 49.65 -14.84
C ALA A 59 6.83 50.67 -15.70
N PRO A 60 5.62 50.31 -16.15
CA PRO A 60 4.56 51.28 -16.38
C PRO A 60 3.36 51.02 -15.45
N GLN A 61 2.62 52.11 -15.25
CA GLN A 61 1.65 52.37 -14.19
C GLN A 61 0.39 51.48 -14.26
N VAL A 62 -0.14 51.14 -13.08
CA VAL A 62 -1.42 50.46 -12.88
C VAL A 62 -2.56 51.44 -13.21
N ALA A 63 -3.37 51.10 -14.20
CA ALA A 63 -4.70 51.68 -14.39
C ALA A 63 -5.73 50.70 -13.81
N GLU A 64 -6.56 51.18 -12.88
CA GLU A 64 -7.66 50.44 -12.26
C GLU A 64 -8.72 50.08 -13.31
N ALA A 65 -9.05 48.79 -13.39
CA ALA A 65 -10.24 48.30 -14.10
C ALA A 65 -11.31 47.90 -13.07
N PRO A 66 -12.59 48.24 -13.28
CA PRO A 66 -13.63 48.09 -12.27
C PRO A 66 -14.03 46.62 -12.06
N VAL A 67 -14.19 46.27 -10.77
CA VAL A 67 -14.71 45.00 -10.29
C VAL A 67 -16.21 44.89 -10.64
N ALA A 68 -16.57 43.87 -11.43
CA ALA A 68 -17.96 43.52 -11.70
C ALA A 68 -18.60 42.86 -10.45
N PRO A 69 -19.88 43.16 -10.11
CA PRO A 69 -20.49 42.68 -8.88
C PRO A 69 -20.84 41.19 -8.96
N ALA A 70 -20.66 40.51 -7.83
CA ALA A 70 -21.07 39.13 -7.61
C ALA A 70 -22.59 38.97 -7.83
N ALA A 71 -22.96 38.07 -8.74
CA ALA A 71 -24.34 37.66 -8.92
C ALA A 71 -24.78 36.72 -7.78
N ALA A 72 -25.92 37.03 -7.17
CA ALA A 72 -26.57 36.27 -6.11
C ALA A 72 -26.98 34.85 -6.57
N PRO A 73 -27.09 33.87 -5.66
CA PRO A 73 -27.44 32.50 -6.01
C PRO A 73 -28.91 32.39 -6.43
N ALA A 74 -29.16 31.95 -7.66
CA ALA A 74 -30.47 31.57 -8.12
C ALA A 74 -30.89 30.25 -7.44
N SER A 75 -31.87 30.33 -6.55
CA SER A 75 -32.55 29.20 -5.94
C SER A 75 -33.48 28.53 -6.95
N HIS A 76 -32.99 27.54 -7.70
CA HIS A 76 -33.84 26.59 -8.43
C HIS A 76 -33.36 25.18 -8.09
N ALA A 77 -34.20 24.46 -7.33
CA ALA A 77 -34.04 23.03 -7.12
C ALA A 77 -34.18 22.31 -8.48
N PRO A 78 -33.30 21.37 -8.85
CA PRO A 78 -33.55 20.54 -10.01
C PRO A 78 -34.68 19.56 -9.67
N SER A 79 -35.74 19.62 -10.47
CA SER A 79 -36.82 18.64 -10.53
C SER A 79 -36.26 17.23 -10.77
N ALA A 80 -36.89 16.23 -10.15
CA ALA A 80 -36.50 14.83 -10.13
C ALA A 80 -36.67 14.07 -11.47
N ASP A 81 -36.50 14.75 -12.60
CA ASP A 81 -36.57 14.20 -13.96
C ASP A 81 -35.33 14.61 -14.78
N ALA A 82 -34.16 14.56 -14.17
CA ALA A 82 -32.90 14.55 -14.91
C ALA A 82 -32.76 13.16 -15.55
N VAL A 83 -33.34 13.02 -16.74
CA VAL A 83 -33.07 11.92 -17.69
C VAL A 83 -31.57 11.68 -17.70
N GLN A 84 -31.16 10.46 -17.30
CA GLN A 84 -29.79 9.98 -17.44
C GLN A 84 -29.30 10.37 -18.84
N PRO A 85 -28.15 11.05 -18.99
CA PRO A 85 -27.53 11.13 -20.30
C PRO A 85 -27.40 9.67 -20.77
N ALA A 86 -27.89 9.38 -21.98
CA ALA A 86 -27.78 8.07 -22.60
C ALA A 86 -26.41 7.46 -22.25
N LEU A 87 -26.41 6.24 -21.71
CA LEU A 87 -25.20 5.51 -21.33
C LEU A 87 -24.22 5.59 -22.50
N ALA A 88 -23.27 6.53 -22.42
CA ALA A 88 -22.16 6.55 -23.34
C ALA A 88 -21.52 5.17 -23.23
N GLU A 89 -21.27 4.52 -24.38
CA GLU A 89 -20.59 3.23 -24.38
C GLU A 89 -19.32 3.37 -23.55
N SER A 90 -19.15 2.47 -22.58
CA SER A 90 -18.00 2.48 -21.68
C SER A 90 -16.73 2.42 -22.52
N PRO A 91 -15.78 3.37 -22.39
CA PRO A 91 -14.50 3.30 -23.12
C PRO A 91 -13.65 2.09 -22.72
N LEU A 92 -14.00 1.45 -21.59
CA LEU A 92 -13.36 0.24 -21.09
C LEU A 92 -14.29 -0.97 -21.20
N GLN A 93 -13.72 -2.17 -21.26
CA GLN A 93 -14.50 -3.40 -21.31
C GLN A 93 -15.18 -3.67 -19.96
N VAL A 94 -16.45 -4.08 -20.00
CA VAL A 94 -17.18 -4.56 -18.82
C VAL A 94 -16.60 -5.90 -18.40
N PHE A 95 -16.08 -5.97 -17.17
CA PHE A 95 -15.43 -7.17 -16.69
C PHE A 95 -16.44 -8.23 -16.25
N GLN A 96 -16.19 -9.50 -16.62
CA GLN A 96 -16.87 -10.66 -16.05
C GLN A 96 -15.89 -11.45 -15.16
N PRO A 97 -16.05 -11.43 -13.82
CA PRO A 97 -15.12 -12.06 -12.86
C PRO A 97 -14.85 -13.56 -13.08
N ALA A 98 -15.74 -14.26 -13.80
CA ALA A 98 -15.73 -15.70 -13.93
C ALA A 98 -14.94 -16.24 -15.14
N SER A 99 -14.46 -15.40 -16.05
CA SER A 99 -13.89 -15.85 -17.34
C SER A 99 -12.37 -15.75 -17.46
N ALA A 100 -11.66 -15.16 -16.49
CA ALA A 100 -10.21 -15.09 -16.54
C ALA A 100 -9.58 -16.46 -16.15
N PRO A 101 -8.67 -17.03 -16.96
CA PRO A 101 -7.99 -18.27 -16.60
C PRO A 101 -7.12 -18.05 -15.36
N ILE A 102 -7.43 -18.77 -14.27
CA ILE A 102 -6.66 -18.76 -13.03
C ILE A 102 -5.39 -19.59 -13.25
N ASP A 103 -4.23 -18.98 -13.06
CA ASP A 103 -2.96 -19.71 -12.94
C ASP A 103 -3.05 -20.66 -11.71
N PRO A 104 -2.89 -21.98 -11.88
CA PRO A 104 -2.91 -22.93 -10.77
C PRO A 104 -1.93 -22.57 -9.64
N ALA A 105 -0.79 -21.93 -9.97
CA ALA A 105 0.17 -21.47 -8.98
C ALA A 105 -0.35 -20.33 -8.09
N ASN A 106 -1.43 -19.65 -8.51
CA ASN A 106 -2.06 -18.55 -7.79
C ASN A 106 -3.43 -18.93 -7.21
N GLU A 107 -3.90 -20.17 -7.36
CA GLU A 107 -5.24 -20.60 -6.88
C GLU A 107 -5.44 -20.32 -5.37
N TYR A 108 -4.39 -20.50 -4.57
CA TYR A 108 -4.41 -20.22 -3.13
C TYR A 108 -4.72 -18.74 -2.83
N ILE A 109 -4.29 -17.81 -3.69
CA ILE A 109 -4.56 -16.38 -3.55
C ILE A 109 -6.07 -16.11 -3.68
N TYR A 110 -6.70 -16.68 -4.71
CA TYR A 110 -8.14 -16.53 -4.93
C TYR A 110 -8.96 -17.14 -3.80
N ARG A 111 -8.54 -18.32 -3.32
CA ARG A 111 -9.16 -18.98 -2.18
C ARG A 111 -9.09 -18.10 -0.94
N PHE A 112 -7.90 -17.62 -0.61
CA PHE A 112 -7.68 -16.73 0.54
C PHE A 112 -8.53 -15.46 0.43
N ALA A 113 -8.49 -14.78 -0.72
CA ALA A 113 -9.22 -13.54 -0.94
C ALA A 113 -10.75 -13.71 -0.74
N ARG A 114 -11.32 -14.84 -1.18
CA ARG A 114 -12.75 -15.16 -0.97
C ARG A 114 -13.07 -15.55 0.48
N SER A 115 -12.13 -16.22 1.15
CA SER A 115 -12.31 -16.70 2.52
C SER A 115 -11.94 -15.69 3.60
N PHE A 116 -11.22 -14.62 3.25
CA PHE A 116 -10.79 -13.60 4.21
C PHE A 116 -11.99 -13.05 4.99
N ARG A 117 -11.80 -12.92 6.30
CA ARG A 117 -12.81 -12.38 7.22
C ARG A 117 -12.19 -11.17 7.93
N PRO A 118 -12.65 -9.94 7.63
CA PRO A 118 -12.22 -8.77 8.38
C PRO A 118 -12.74 -8.85 9.83
N LEU A 119 -12.10 -8.10 10.72
CA LEU A 119 -12.59 -7.90 12.09
C LEU A 119 -14.00 -7.31 12.06
N GLN A 120 -14.95 -7.97 12.72
CA GLN A 120 -16.39 -7.65 12.64
C GLN A 120 -16.78 -6.35 13.38
N ASP A 121 -16.03 -5.96 14.42
CA ASP A 121 -16.46 -4.92 15.37
C ASP A 121 -15.57 -3.66 15.34
N GLY A 122 -15.33 -3.09 14.15
CA GLY A 122 -14.85 -1.71 14.03
C GLY A 122 -13.46 -1.44 14.65
N GLY A 123 -12.58 -2.44 14.64
CA GLY A 123 -11.17 -2.36 15.08
C GLY A 123 -10.27 -1.48 14.20
N GLY A 124 -10.82 -0.43 13.60
CA GLY A 124 -10.07 0.55 12.82
C GLY A 124 -9.18 1.43 13.69
N CYS A 125 -8.49 2.37 13.05
CA CYS A 125 -7.47 3.19 13.71
C CYS A 125 -8.01 4.01 14.90
N ALA A 126 -9.25 4.48 14.84
CA ALA A 126 -9.90 5.17 15.96
C ALA A 126 -10.01 4.28 17.22
N ALA A 127 -10.37 3.01 17.05
CA ALA A 127 -10.45 2.05 18.15
C ALA A 127 -9.07 1.70 18.70
N ILE A 128 -8.07 1.50 17.82
CA ILE A 128 -6.67 1.27 18.20
C ILE A 128 -6.13 2.42 19.06
N TRP A 129 -6.49 3.66 18.73
CA TRP A 129 -6.06 4.84 19.46
C TRP A 129 -6.95 5.20 20.65
N GLU A 130 -8.03 4.46 20.88
CA GLU A 130 -9.05 4.74 21.90
C GLU A 130 -9.60 6.17 21.78
N MET A 131 -9.96 6.56 20.56
CA MET A 131 -10.48 7.89 20.24
C MET A 131 -11.87 7.81 19.59
N VAL A 132 -12.69 8.82 19.90
CA VAL A 132 -13.96 9.07 19.21
C VAL A 132 -13.78 10.33 18.36
N PRO A 133 -13.65 10.23 17.03
CA PRO A 133 -13.46 11.38 16.16
C PRO A 133 -14.73 12.25 16.12
N ASP A 134 -14.56 13.57 16.04
CA ASP A 134 -15.65 14.46 15.65
C ASP A 134 -15.81 14.43 14.13
N TYR A 135 -16.58 13.46 13.64
CA TYR A 135 -16.82 13.26 12.22
C TYR A 135 -17.41 14.47 11.49
N THR A 136 -18.01 15.43 12.22
CA THR A 136 -18.57 16.65 11.62
C THR A 136 -17.53 17.72 11.28
N ARG A 137 -16.32 17.59 11.85
CA ARG A 137 -15.23 18.57 11.71
C ARG A 137 -13.97 17.98 11.09
N LEU A 138 -14.01 16.73 10.62
CA LEU A 138 -12.85 16.12 9.97
C LEU A 138 -12.54 16.83 8.65
N PRO A 139 -11.26 17.01 8.31
CA PRO A 139 -10.89 17.48 6.99
C PRO A 139 -11.33 16.46 5.93
N ASN A 140 -11.64 16.94 4.72
CA ASN A 140 -12.22 16.12 3.64
C ASN A 140 -11.44 14.83 3.36
N TYR A 141 -10.11 14.84 3.49
CA TYR A 141 -9.30 13.65 3.23
C TYR A 141 -9.45 12.54 4.28
N LEU A 142 -9.99 12.83 5.47
CA LEU A 142 -10.29 11.85 6.52
C LEU A 142 -11.76 11.43 6.55
N THR A 143 -12.50 11.66 5.45
CA THR A 143 -13.92 11.31 5.37
C THR A 143 -14.16 9.99 4.64
N THR A 144 -15.25 9.32 5.03
CA THR A 144 -15.86 8.20 4.30
C THR A 144 -17.29 8.57 3.97
N PRO A 145 -17.56 9.03 2.73
CA PRO A 145 -18.92 9.37 2.31
C PRO A 145 -19.85 8.15 2.21
N ASP A 146 -21.15 8.41 2.04
CA ASP A 146 -22.18 7.37 1.97
C ASP A 146 -22.31 6.72 0.58
N ARG A 147 -21.88 7.43 -0.48
CA ARG A 147 -22.08 6.98 -1.85
C ARG A 147 -20.82 7.09 -2.71
N PRO A 148 -20.58 6.12 -3.63
CA PRO A 148 -19.33 6.05 -4.40
C PRO A 148 -19.10 7.27 -5.30
N GLU A 149 -20.16 7.97 -5.70
CA GLU A 149 -20.08 9.18 -6.50
C GLU A 149 -19.48 10.36 -5.73
N GLN A 150 -19.51 10.34 -4.40
CA GLN A 150 -19.01 11.44 -3.56
C GLN A 150 -17.48 11.45 -3.46
N ILE A 151 -16.82 10.32 -3.71
CA ILE A 151 -15.36 10.26 -3.85
C ILE A 151 -14.93 10.31 -5.32
N TYR A 152 -15.83 10.67 -6.25
CA TYR A 152 -15.52 10.68 -7.67
C TYR A 152 -14.41 11.69 -8.02
N SER A 153 -13.52 11.32 -8.94
CA SER A 153 -12.37 12.14 -9.34
C SER A 153 -12.17 12.19 -10.86
N LYS A 154 -11.62 13.29 -11.37
CA LYS A 154 -11.28 13.49 -12.81
C LYS A 154 -9.82 13.89 -12.99
N VAL A 155 -8.92 13.31 -12.19
CA VAL A 155 -7.51 13.69 -12.22
C VAL A 155 -6.89 13.21 -13.54
N SER A 156 -6.11 14.08 -14.18
CA SER A 156 -5.29 13.71 -15.34
C SER A 156 -4.09 12.89 -14.88
N LEU A 157 -4.14 11.58 -15.13
CA LEU A 157 -3.15 10.61 -14.68
C LEU A 157 -2.36 10.10 -15.90
N TYR A 158 -1.20 10.71 -16.15
CA TYR A 158 -0.38 10.42 -17.33
C TYR A 158 0.20 9.00 -17.34
N PHE A 159 0.51 8.45 -16.16
CA PHE A 159 0.96 7.06 -16.07
C PHE A 159 -0.19 6.10 -16.41
N LEU A 160 -1.36 6.32 -15.81
CA LEU A 160 -2.54 5.49 -16.10
C LEU A 160 -2.92 5.55 -17.57
N ALA A 161 -2.89 6.75 -18.19
CA ALA A 161 -3.09 6.91 -19.62
C ALA A 161 -2.12 6.05 -20.44
N ALA A 162 -0.82 6.06 -20.10
CA ALA A 162 0.17 5.20 -20.76
C ALA A 162 -0.14 3.72 -20.59
N MET A 163 -0.54 3.30 -19.38
CA MET A 163 -0.87 1.90 -19.12
C MET A 163 -2.09 1.44 -19.91
N LEU A 164 -3.14 2.26 -19.99
CA LEU A 164 -4.34 1.95 -20.77
C LEU A 164 -4.02 1.85 -22.28
N ILE A 165 -3.21 2.77 -22.81
CA ILE A 165 -2.76 2.74 -24.21
C ILE A 165 -1.92 1.48 -24.49
N ARG A 166 -0.92 1.21 -23.64
CA ARG A 166 0.01 0.09 -23.83
C ARG A 166 -0.66 -1.27 -23.70
N ASN A 167 -1.69 -1.38 -22.87
CA ASN A 167 -2.52 -2.57 -22.75
C ASN A 167 -3.67 -2.61 -23.76
N LYS A 168 -3.67 -1.71 -24.76
CA LYS A 168 -4.63 -1.66 -25.87
C LYS A 168 -6.08 -1.44 -25.41
N ALA A 169 -6.27 -0.91 -24.19
CA ALA A 169 -7.58 -0.47 -23.72
C ALA A 169 -8.00 0.84 -24.40
N VAL A 170 -7.03 1.64 -24.86
CA VAL A 170 -7.25 2.85 -25.64
C VAL A 170 -6.36 2.83 -26.89
N ASP A 171 -6.94 3.09 -28.05
CA ASP A 171 -6.18 3.31 -29.28
C ASP A 171 -5.77 4.79 -29.39
N ALA A 172 -4.46 5.04 -29.36
CA ALA A 172 -3.86 6.35 -29.56
C ALA A 172 -2.87 6.35 -30.74
N SER A 173 -3.04 5.43 -31.71
CA SER A 173 -2.15 5.28 -32.87
C SER A 173 -2.04 6.52 -33.75
N GLU A 174 -3.05 7.40 -33.75
CA GLU A 174 -3.02 8.69 -34.45
C GLU A 174 -2.12 9.74 -33.76
N CYS A 175 -1.80 9.55 -32.49
CA CYS A 175 -0.92 10.44 -31.75
C CYS A 175 0.54 10.15 -32.09
N GLU A 176 1.39 11.18 -32.02
CA GLU A 176 2.84 11.02 -32.09
C GLU A 176 3.32 9.94 -31.10
N ASN A 177 4.22 9.06 -31.53
CA ASN A 177 4.72 7.91 -30.76
C ASN A 177 3.60 7.03 -30.16
N GLY A 178 2.46 6.92 -30.83
CA GLY A 178 1.30 6.14 -30.36
C GLY A 178 0.72 6.68 -29.05
N GLY A 179 0.87 7.98 -28.77
CA GLY A 179 0.40 8.62 -27.55
C GLY A 179 1.33 8.50 -26.35
N ILE A 180 2.52 7.90 -26.52
CA ILE A 180 3.53 7.73 -25.47
C ILE A 180 4.58 8.84 -25.55
N SER A 181 5.13 9.24 -24.40
CA SER A 181 6.23 10.20 -24.33
C SER A 181 7.50 9.61 -24.93
N ALA A 182 8.19 10.39 -25.78
CA ALA A 182 9.43 9.98 -26.43
C ALA A 182 10.57 9.68 -25.43
N ASN A 183 10.56 10.36 -24.28
CA ASN A 183 11.64 10.27 -23.28
C ASN A 183 11.33 9.26 -22.15
N ASN A 184 10.08 8.79 -22.04
CA ASN A 184 9.67 7.87 -20.98
C ASN A 184 8.46 7.02 -21.42
N MET A 185 8.69 5.73 -21.65
CA MET A 185 7.66 4.79 -22.13
C MET A 185 6.52 4.52 -21.12
N TRP A 186 6.63 4.99 -19.88
CA TRP A 186 5.62 4.84 -18.83
C TRP A 186 4.72 6.07 -18.70
N VAL A 187 4.93 7.10 -19.51
CA VAL A 187 4.19 8.36 -19.40
C VAL A 187 3.56 8.66 -20.75
N ALA A 188 2.26 8.95 -20.77
CA ALA A 188 1.59 9.39 -21.99
C ALA A 188 2.06 10.80 -22.37
N ASN A 189 2.09 11.12 -23.66
CA ASN A 189 2.20 12.50 -24.09
C ASN A 189 0.83 13.20 -24.01
N ASN A 190 0.76 14.51 -24.27
CA ASN A 190 -0.49 15.26 -24.16
C ASN A 190 -1.60 14.73 -25.09
N CYS A 191 -1.25 14.29 -26.31
CA CYS A 191 -2.21 13.70 -27.24
C CYS A 191 -2.73 12.37 -26.69
N GLY A 192 -1.84 11.48 -26.22
CA GLY A 192 -2.20 10.20 -25.63
C GLY A 192 -3.09 10.37 -24.38
N LEU A 193 -2.75 11.30 -23.49
CA LEU A 193 -3.60 11.63 -22.35
C LEU A 193 -4.98 12.11 -22.80
N ALA A 194 -5.06 13.02 -23.78
CA ALA A 194 -6.33 13.54 -24.28
C ALA A 194 -7.21 12.40 -24.86
N LYS A 195 -6.61 11.46 -25.59
CA LYS A 195 -7.31 10.27 -26.11
C LYS A 195 -7.76 9.32 -25.02
N ALA A 196 -6.90 9.06 -24.03
CA ALA A 196 -7.21 8.16 -22.93
C ALA A 196 -8.07 8.79 -21.83
N TYR A 197 -8.31 10.11 -21.86
CA TYR A 197 -8.93 10.83 -20.74
C TYR A 197 -10.29 10.27 -20.29
N PRO A 198 -11.23 9.89 -21.18
CA PRO A 198 -12.47 9.24 -20.77
C PRO A 198 -12.23 7.92 -20.03
N ALA A 199 -11.32 7.08 -20.53
CA ALA A 199 -10.95 5.81 -19.91
C ALA A 199 -10.21 6.01 -18.57
N VAL A 200 -9.36 7.02 -18.46
CA VAL A 200 -8.69 7.42 -17.22
C VAL A 200 -9.70 7.83 -16.15
N ILE A 201 -10.74 8.58 -16.53
CA ILE A 201 -11.84 8.94 -15.62
C ILE A 201 -12.61 7.70 -15.21
N GLU A 202 -12.98 6.82 -16.14
CA GLU A 202 -13.73 5.62 -15.80
C GLU A 202 -12.92 4.71 -14.85
N TRP A 203 -11.66 4.44 -15.19
CA TRP A 203 -10.78 3.56 -14.43
C TRP A 203 -10.56 4.03 -12.99
N GLN A 204 -10.23 5.31 -12.78
CA GLN A 204 -9.98 5.85 -11.43
C GLN A 204 -11.23 5.86 -10.52
N ASN A 205 -12.42 5.66 -11.10
CA ASN A 205 -13.69 5.63 -10.36
C ASN A 205 -14.34 4.25 -10.30
N ARG A 206 -13.88 3.29 -11.13
CA ARG A 206 -14.38 1.92 -11.19
C ARG A 206 -14.37 1.22 -9.82
N PHE A 207 -13.38 1.52 -8.98
CA PHE A 207 -13.19 0.89 -7.67
C PHE A 207 -13.82 1.67 -6.50
N ASN A 208 -14.57 2.75 -6.74
CA ASN A 208 -15.11 3.60 -5.66
C ASN A 208 -16.02 2.81 -4.69
N GLN A 209 -16.87 1.92 -5.22
CA GLN A 209 -17.75 1.11 -4.38
C GLN A 209 -16.96 0.14 -3.50
N VAL A 210 -15.92 -0.47 -4.06
CA VAL A 210 -15.03 -1.38 -3.33
C VAL A 210 -14.27 -0.64 -2.24
N ILE A 211 -13.71 0.54 -2.55
CA ILE A 211 -13.05 1.42 -1.58
C ILE A 211 -14.00 1.79 -0.43
N LEU A 212 -15.25 2.16 -0.72
CA LEU A 212 -16.23 2.51 0.32
C LEU A 212 -16.60 1.33 1.22
N ASN A 213 -16.81 0.15 0.65
CA ASN A 213 -17.14 -1.04 1.43
C ASN A 213 -15.98 -1.38 2.38
N ILE A 214 -14.75 -1.39 1.86
CA ILE A 214 -13.54 -1.64 2.64
C ILE A 214 -13.35 -0.56 3.72
N ALA A 215 -13.59 0.72 3.39
CA ALA A 215 -13.49 1.82 4.34
C ALA A 215 -14.44 1.63 5.54
N ARG A 216 -15.67 1.18 5.30
CA ARG A 216 -16.65 0.92 6.35
C ARG A 216 -16.28 -0.25 7.23
N GLU A 217 -15.71 -1.29 6.65
CA GLU A 217 -15.31 -2.49 7.39
C GLU A 217 -14.01 -2.28 8.20
N THR A 218 -13.06 -1.53 7.65
CA THR A 218 -11.73 -1.33 8.27
C THR A 218 -11.63 -0.05 9.11
N GLY A 219 -12.53 0.91 8.91
CA GLY A 219 -12.45 2.24 9.51
C GLY A 219 -11.37 3.15 8.91
N VAL A 220 -10.71 2.74 7.82
CA VAL A 220 -9.78 3.59 7.07
C VAL A 220 -10.59 4.56 6.19
N PRO A 221 -10.32 5.88 6.19
CA PRO A 221 -11.09 6.82 5.39
C PRO A 221 -11.02 6.55 3.89
N ALA A 222 -12.18 6.50 3.24
CA ALA A 222 -12.27 6.22 1.81
C ALA A 222 -11.57 7.29 0.96
N GLN A 223 -11.73 8.57 1.31
CA GLN A 223 -11.07 9.65 0.60
C GLN A 223 -9.54 9.57 0.77
N LEU A 224 -9.05 9.14 1.94
CA LEU A 224 -7.62 8.94 2.19
C LEU A 224 -7.07 7.86 1.26
N MET A 225 -7.69 6.67 1.24
CA MET A 225 -7.26 5.57 0.36
C MET A 225 -7.21 6.03 -1.10
N LYS A 226 -8.26 6.73 -1.55
CA LYS A 226 -8.33 7.22 -2.92
C LYS A 226 -7.23 8.24 -3.25
N ASN A 227 -6.94 9.14 -2.32
CA ASN A 227 -5.86 10.11 -2.46
C ASN A 227 -4.50 9.39 -2.60
N ILE A 228 -4.23 8.38 -1.77
CA ILE A 228 -2.98 7.63 -1.81
C ILE A 228 -2.86 6.86 -3.14
N PHE A 229 -3.90 6.16 -3.60
CA PHE A 229 -3.88 5.46 -4.89
C PHE A 229 -3.61 6.38 -6.08
N SER A 230 -4.07 7.63 -6.01
CA SER A 230 -3.79 8.62 -7.05
C SER A 230 -2.32 9.04 -7.13
N ARG A 231 -1.53 8.78 -6.07
CA ARG A 231 -0.11 9.13 -5.95
C ARG A 231 0.79 7.91 -6.15
N GLU A 232 0.48 6.80 -5.49
CA GLU A 232 1.30 5.59 -5.52
C GLU A 232 1.25 4.89 -6.87
N SER A 233 0.05 4.55 -7.32
CA SER A 233 -0.15 3.75 -8.54
C SER A 233 -0.76 4.53 -9.69
N GLN A 234 -1.24 5.74 -9.42
CA GLN A 234 -2.19 6.45 -10.29
C GLN A 234 -3.36 5.52 -10.69
N PHE A 235 -3.85 4.73 -9.73
CA PHE A 235 -4.87 3.70 -9.90
C PHE A 235 -4.49 2.51 -10.81
N TRP A 236 -3.23 2.25 -11.11
CA TRP A 236 -2.84 1.02 -11.80
C TRP A 236 -2.46 -0.10 -10.81
N PRO A 237 -3.22 -1.20 -10.70
CA PRO A 237 -3.00 -2.21 -9.65
C PRO A 237 -1.90 -3.23 -9.98
N GLY A 238 -1.17 -3.03 -11.09
CA GLY A 238 -0.07 -3.90 -11.50
C GLY A 238 1.30 -3.42 -11.03
N ILE A 239 2.34 -4.06 -11.56
CA ILE A 239 3.74 -3.69 -11.30
C ILE A 239 4.12 -2.46 -12.14
N PHE A 240 4.83 -1.51 -11.52
CA PHE A 240 5.30 -0.28 -12.15
C PHE A 240 6.64 -0.47 -12.90
N THR A 241 7.70 -0.92 -12.21
CA THR A 241 9.06 -1.05 -12.82
C THR A 241 9.95 -2.14 -12.22
N THR A 242 9.84 -2.42 -10.93
CA THR A 242 10.57 -3.50 -10.24
C THR A 242 9.56 -4.50 -9.73
N LEU A 243 9.91 -5.80 -9.67
CA LEU A 243 9.04 -6.84 -9.08
C LEU A 243 8.83 -6.67 -7.55
N GLU A 244 9.20 -5.50 -7.01
CA GLU A 244 9.34 -5.21 -5.59
C GLU A 244 8.11 -4.49 -5.02
N GLU A 245 7.26 -3.92 -5.89
CA GLU A 245 6.07 -3.14 -5.52
C GLU A 245 4.87 -3.51 -6.41
N ALA A 246 3.71 -3.72 -5.78
CA ALA A 246 2.51 -4.16 -6.51
C ALA A 246 1.19 -3.71 -5.86
N GLY A 247 0.11 -3.72 -6.65
CA GLY A 247 -1.23 -3.34 -6.21
C GLY A 247 -1.45 -1.83 -6.18
N PHE A 248 -2.67 -1.41 -5.82
CA PHE A 248 -3.03 0.01 -5.80
C PHE A 248 -2.16 0.87 -4.87
N GLY A 249 -1.70 0.30 -3.76
CA GLY A 249 -0.82 0.97 -2.81
C GLY A 249 0.66 0.63 -2.96
N GLN A 250 1.07 -0.01 -4.07
CA GLN A 250 2.47 -0.35 -4.37
C GLN A 250 3.19 -1.01 -3.17
N LEU A 251 2.60 -2.09 -2.65
CA LEU A 251 3.07 -2.78 -1.45
C LEU A 251 4.49 -3.33 -1.65
N THR A 252 5.43 -2.90 -0.81
CA THR A 252 6.80 -3.42 -0.72
C THR A 252 6.90 -4.63 0.22
N VAL A 253 8.03 -5.34 0.18
CA VAL A 253 8.37 -6.38 1.18
C VAL A 253 8.39 -5.80 2.61
N SER A 254 8.90 -4.58 2.79
CA SER A 254 8.90 -3.91 4.09
C SER A 254 7.49 -3.51 4.54
N GLY A 255 6.64 -3.07 3.62
CA GLY A 255 5.22 -2.82 3.92
C GLY A 255 4.50 -4.12 4.29
N ALA A 256 4.78 -5.22 3.60
CA ALA A 256 4.25 -6.54 3.91
C ALA A 256 4.69 -7.01 5.32
N ASP A 257 5.94 -6.74 5.71
CA ASP A 257 6.46 -7.02 7.04
C ASP A 257 5.65 -6.30 8.13
N VAL A 258 5.34 -5.01 7.93
CA VAL A 258 4.48 -4.24 8.85
C VAL A 258 3.10 -4.86 8.97
N LEU A 259 2.46 -5.23 7.85
CA LEU A 259 1.13 -5.87 7.89
C LEU A 259 1.14 -7.17 8.67
N LEU A 260 2.09 -8.06 8.38
CA LEU A 260 2.16 -9.39 9.00
C LEU A 260 2.56 -9.31 10.48
N MET A 261 3.31 -8.29 10.88
CA MET A 261 3.71 -8.06 12.26
C MET A 261 2.61 -7.38 13.10
N TRP A 262 1.89 -6.41 12.53
CA TRP A 262 1.01 -5.51 13.29
C TRP A 262 -0.49 -5.69 13.05
N ASN A 263 -0.89 -6.63 12.19
CA ASN A 263 -2.28 -7.05 12.02
C ASN A 263 -2.42 -8.56 12.27
N PRO A 264 -2.60 -8.99 13.53
CA PRO A 264 -2.74 -10.40 13.88
C PRO A 264 -3.92 -11.10 13.20
N ASN A 265 -5.03 -10.38 12.95
CA ASN A 265 -6.18 -10.94 12.25
C ASN A 265 -5.82 -11.33 10.80
N PHE A 266 -5.09 -10.46 10.11
CA PHE A 266 -4.58 -10.75 8.77
C PHE A 266 -3.56 -11.89 8.80
N TYR A 267 -2.53 -11.80 9.66
CA TYR A 267 -1.48 -12.81 9.76
C TYR A 267 -2.02 -14.22 10.05
N ASN A 268 -2.96 -14.34 11.00
CA ASN A 268 -3.52 -15.64 11.39
C ASN A 268 -4.30 -16.33 10.26
N GLN A 269 -4.87 -15.57 9.33
CA GLN A 269 -5.58 -16.12 8.17
C GLN A 269 -4.65 -16.38 6.99
N PHE A 270 -3.65 -15.51 6.79
CA PHE A 270 -2.75 -15.56 5.65
C PHE A 270 -1.63 -16.57 5.82
N CYS A 271 -1.00 -16.64 6.99
CA CYS A 271 0.16 -17.52 7.22
C CYS A 271 -0.09 -18.99 6.84
N PRO A 272 -1.23 -19.62 7.21
CA PRO A 272 -1.52 -21.00 6.86
C PRO A 272 -1.72 -21.27 5.35
N GLN A 273 -1.79 -20.22 4.53
CA GLN A 273 -1.84 -20.35 3.07
C GLN A 273 -0.45 -20.57 2.46
N VAL A 274 0.62 -20.26 3.21
CA VAL A 274 2.00 -20.24 2.73
C VAL A 274 2.89 -21.20 3.54
N LEU A 275 2.70 -21.24 4.85
CA LEU A 275 3.50 -22.04 5.78
C LEU A 275 2.62 -23.08 6.50
N ILE A 276 3.29 -24.07 7.09
CA ILE A 276 2.62 -25.07 7.92
C ILE A 276 2.05 -24.45 9.21
N PRO A 277 0.92 -24.95 9.74
CA PRO A 277 0.29 -24.41 10.95
C PRO A 277 1.23 -24.30 12.16
N GLU A 278 2.16 -25.25 12.32
CA GLU A 278 3.16 -25.27 13.39
C GLU A 278 4.05 -24.03 13.38
N ALA A 279 4.47 -23.58 12.20
CA ALA A 279 5.26 -22.37 12.05
C ALA A 279 4.41 -21.15 12.39
N CYS A 280 3.19 -21.07 11.83
CA CYS A 280 2.30 -19.92 12.02
C CYS A 280 1.97 -19.65 13.50
N ARG A 281 1.78 -20.70 14.31
CA ARG A 281 1.52 -20.59 15.76
C ARG A 281 2.62 -19.90 16.56
N LYS A 282 3.84 -19.80 16.04
CA LYS A 282 4.93 -19.07 16.70
C LYS A 282 4.68 -17.55 16.73
N GLY A 283 3.86 -17.03 15.82
CA GLY A 283 3.71 -15.61 15.56
C GLY A 283 4.81 -15.07 14.64
N TYR A 284 4.51 -14.02 13.88
CA TYR A 284 5.36 -13.54 12.80
C TYR A 284 6.80 -13.21 13.24
N THR A 285 6.97 -12.56 14.39
CA THR A 285 8.28 -12.14 14.91
C THR A 285 9.17 -13.30 15.37
N ASN A 286 8.60 -14.49 15.58
CA ASN A 286 9.32 -15.68 16.03
C ASN A 286 9.61 -16.66 14.89
N LEU A 287 9.24 -16.30 13.66
CA LEU A 287 9.58 -17.04 12.45
C LEU A 287 11.07 -16.85 12.11
N THR A 288 11.63 -17.82 11.38
CA THR A 288 12.94 -17.66 10.77
C THR A 288 12.90 -16.60 9.66
N VAL A 289 14.05 -16.02 9.33
CA VAL A 289 14.16 -15.03 8.24
C VAL A 289 13.62 -15.61 6.93
N GLN A 290 13.88 -16.88 6.64
CA GLN A 290 13.39 -17.56 5.44
C GLN A 290 11.86 -17.67 5.43
N GLU A 291 11.24 -18.04 6.56
CA GLU A 291 9.79 -18.10 6.71
C GLU A 291 9.14 -16.71 6.55
N GLN A 292 9.74 -15.66 7.11
CA GLN A 292 9.28 -14.27 6.94
C GLN A 292 9.38 -13.82 5.48
N GLN A 293 10.49 -14.14 4.80
CA GLN A 293 10.68 -13.85 3.37
C GLN A 293 9.68 -14.59 2.49
N MET A 294 9.33 -15.83 2.82
CA MET A 294 8.29 -16.58 2.11
C MET A 294 6.93 -15.89 2.24
N LEU A 295 6.55 -15.47 3.46
CA LEU A 295 5.27 -14.80 3.69
C LEU A 295 5.19 -13.43 3.00
N THR A 296 6.21 -12.59 3.18
CA THR A 296 6.23 -11.25 2.57
C THR A 296 6.25 -11.31 1.05
N GLY A 297 7.06 -12.20 0.46
CA GLY A 297 7.08 -12.41 -0.98
C GLY A 297 5.75 -12.94 -1.53
N ALA A 298 5.11 -13.89 -0.83
CA ALA A 298 3.77 -14.38 -1.21
C ALA A 298 2.72 -13.26 -1.15
N LEU A 299 2.80 -12.38 -0.15
CA LEU A 299 1.87 -11.27 0.02
C LEU A 299 2.03 -10.18 -1.06
N VAL A 300 3.26 -9.81 -1.42
CA VAL A 300 3.52 -8.87 -2.54
C VAL A 300 3.00 -9.46 -3.85
N ARG A 301 3.21 -10.76 -4.10
CA ARG A 301 2.65 -11.44 -5.26
C ARG A 301 1.11 -11.44 -5.27
N MET A 302 0.49 -11.59 -4.10
CA MET A 302 -0.97 -11.62 -3.95
C MET A 302 -1.65 -10.31 -4.35
N VAL A 303 -1.01 -9.17 -4.13
CA VAL A 303 -1.60 -7.86 -4.49
C VAL A 303 -1.29 -7.44 -5.93
N ASN A 304 -0.49 -8.21 -6.67
CA ASN A 304 -0.19 -7.93 -8.07
C ASN A 304 -1.35 -8.36 -8.97
N ALA A 305 -2.05 -7.38 -9.53
CA ALA A 305 -3.16 -7.62 -10.45
C ALA A 305 -2.74 -7.75 -11.92
N THR A 306 -1.44 -7.77 -12.24
CA THR A 306 -0.98 -7.89 -13.63
C THR A 306 -1.40 -9.24 -14.23
N CYS A 307 -2.13 -9.21 -15.35
CA CYS A 307 -2.64 -10.40 -16.02
C CYS A 307 -2.55 -10.25 -17.54
N PRO A 308 -1.52 -10.80 -18.21
CA PRO A 308 -1.31 -10.65 -19.64
C PRO A 308 -2.45 -11.17 -20.54
N THR A 309 -3.26 -12.09 -20.01
CA THR A 309 -4.39 -12.72 -20.70
C THR A 309 -5.74 -12.09 -20.35
N CYS A 310 -5.79 -11.20 -19.36
CA CYS A 310 -7.02 -10.53 -18.96
C CYS A 310 -7.29 -9.31 -19.85
N PRO A 311 -8.58 -8.93 -20.02
CA PRO A 311 -8.94 -7.62 -20.54
C PRO A 311 -8.11 -6.51 -19.88
N GLU A 312 -7.58 -5.60 -20.70
CA GLU A 312 -6.87 -4.41 -20.22
C GLU A 312 -5.58 -4.74 -19.43
N GLY A 313 -5.12 -6.00 -19.44
CA GLY A 313 -3.90 -6.44 -18.78
C GLY A 313 -4.00 -6.60 -17.26
N VAL A 314 -5.22 -6.57 -16.70
CA VAL A 314 -5.45 -6.54 -15.25
C VAL A 314 -6.48 -7.58 -14.83
N ASP A 315 -6.17 -8.32 -13.76
CA ASP A 315 -7.13 -9.14 -13.03
C ASP A 315 -7.86 -8.26 -11.99
N PRO A 316 -9.15 -7.98 -12.15
CA PRO A 316 -9.87 -7.08 -11.26
C PRO A 316 -10.23 -7.75 -9.95
N PHE A 317 -10.33 -9.07 -9.87
CA PHE A 317 -10.56 -9.72 -8.59
C PHE A 317 -9.34 -9.51 -7.68
N LEU A 318 -8.13 -9.67 -8.22
CA LEU A 318 -6.90 -9.33 -7.50
C LEU A 318 -6.75 -7.82 -7.29
N ALA A 319 -7.16 -6.99 -8.25
CA ALA A 319 -7.14 -5.54 -8.08
C ALA A 319 -8.03 -5.10 -6.91
N GLU A 320 -9.27 -5.59 -6.83
CA GLU A 320 -10.20 -5.34 -5.73
C GLU A 320 -9.62 -5.83 -4.40
N PHE A 321 -9.06 -7.04 -4.38
CA PHE A 321 -8.45 -7.56 -3.16
C PHE A 321 -7.19 -6.77 -2.74
N SER A 322 -6.44 -6.20 -3.68
CA SER A 322 -5.31 -5.32 -3.35
C SER A 322 -5.75 -4.05 -2.60
N VAL A 323 -6.97 -3.54 -2.83
CA VAL A 323 -7.54 -2.46 -2.01
C VAL A 323 -7.74 -2.91 -0.57
N ARG A 324 -8.19 -4.15 -0.36
CA ARG A 324 -8.34 -4.73 1.00
C ARG A 324 -7.00 -4.79 1.70
N VAL A 325 -6.02 -5.44 1.07
CA VAL A 325 -4.68 -5.61 1.66
C VAL A 325 -4.07 -4.26 2.00
N PHE A 326 -4.26 -3.25 1.15
CA PHE A 326 -3.83 -1.89 1.44
C PHE A 326 -4.49 -1.30 2.70
N ALA A 327 -5.81 -1.41 2.83
CA ALA A 327 -6.52 -0.91 4.01
C ALA A 327 -6.07 -1.63 5.30
N GLU A 328 -5.93 -2.96 5.25
CA GLU A 328 -5.42 -3.76 6.37
C GLU A 328 -3.98 -3.37 6.73
N ASN A 329 -3.17 -2.98 5.74
CA ASN A 329 -1.81 -2.47 5.94
C ASN A 329 -1.83 -1.12 6.67
N LEU A 330 -2.73 -0.20 6.31
CA LEU A 330 -2.89 1.05 7.04
C LEU A 330 -3.34 0.83 8.49
N VAL A 331 -4.25 -0.13 8.74
CA VAL A 331 -4.62 -0.53 10.11
C VAL A 331 -3.41 -1.05 10.89
N ALA A 332 -2.55 -1.86 10.26
CA ALA A 332 -1.30 -2.34 10.86
C ALA A 332 -0.36 -1.16 11.22
N ASN A 333 -0.25 -0.17 10.34
CA ASN A 333 0.50 1.05 10.61
C ASN A 333 -0.10 1.84 11.78
N CYS A 334 -1.43 1.94 11.90
CA CYS A 334 -2.08 2.58 13.04
C CYS A 334 -1.72 1.91 14.37
N SER A 335 -1.68 0.56 14.41
CA SER A 335 -1.22 -0.22 15.57
C SER A 335 0.25 0.07 15.90
N GLN A 336 1.12 0.13 14.88
CA GLN A 336 2.53 0.43 15.08
C GLN A 336 2.73 1.86 15.60
N VAL A 337 2.03 2.85 15.05
CA VAL A 337 2.03 4.24 15.53
C VAL A 337 1.61 4.32 17.00
N ALA A 338 0.53 3.60 17.38
CA ALA A 338 0.07 3.58 18.76
C ALA A 338 1.17 3.09 19.72
N GLN A 339 1.86 2.01 19.34
CA GLN A 339 2.96 1.48 20.13
C GLN A 339 4.17 2.41 20.16
N ILE A 340 4.52 3.08 19.05
CA ILE A 340 5.61 4.06 19.01
C ILE A 340 5.32 5.21 19.96
N ILE A 341 4.12 5.79 19.91
CA ILE A 341 3.73 6.88 20.80
C ILE A 341 3.84 6.44 22.25
N LEU A 342 3.30 5.27 22.60
CA LEU A 342 3.39 4.75 23.96
C LEU A 342 4.85 4.54 24.40
N ASN A 343 5.69 4.00 23.51
CA ASN A 343 7.10 3.74 23.80
C ASN A 343 7.89 5.02 24.04
N GLU A 344 7.72 6.03 23.19
CA GLU A 344 8.50 7.27 23.24
C GLU A 344 7.96 8.26 24.30
N THR A 345 6.64 8.34 24.48
CA THR A 345 6.02 9.35 25.37
C THR A 345 5.54 8.81 26.72
N LYS A 346 5.48 7.48 26.87
CA LYS A 346 4.89 6.78 28.03
C LYS A 346 3.41 7.11 28.27
N ARG A 347 2.72 7.63 27.26
CA ARG A 347 1.29 7.99 27.29
C ARG A 347 0.56 7.35 26.10
N PRO A 348 -0.72 7.01 26.25
CA PRO A 348 -1.50 6.47 25.15
C PRO A 348 -1.76 7.54 24.06
N PRO A 349 -2.07 7.13 22.81
CA PRO A 349 -2.32 8.06 21.69
C PRO A 349 -3.37 9.13 21.97
N ASN A 350 -4.53 8.74 22.54
CA ASN A 350 -5.63 9.64 22.88
C ASN A 350 -5.30 10.73 23.92
N ARG A 351 -4.15 10.63 24.61
CA ARG A 351 -3.66 11.64 25.57
C ARG A 351 -2.50 12.46 25.04
N THR A 352 -2.00 12.12 23.85
CA THR A 352 -0.74 12.65 23.34
C THR A 352 -0.94 13.43 22.05
N SER A 353 -1.91 13.04 21.22
CA SER A 353 -2.11 13.61 19.90
C SER A 353 -3.58 13.73 19.51
N THR A 354 -3.86 14.46 18.44
CA THR A 354 -5.21 14.57 17.86
C THR A 354 -5.48 13.43 16.87
N TYR A 355 -6.76 13.19 16.55
CA TYR A 355 -7.13 12.17 15.56
C TYR A 355 -6.50 12.44 14.18
N GLU A 356 -6.43 13.71 13.77
CA GLU A 356 -5.84 14.13 12.51
C GLU A 356 -4.33 13.87 12.50
N ASP A 357 -3.63 14.27 13.56
CA ASP A 357 -2.18 14.05 13.69
C ASP A 357 -1.82 12.56 13.73
N LEU A 358 -2.64 11.71 14.36
CA LEU A 358 -2.41 10.26 14.38
C LEU A 358 -2.50 9.63 12.98
N TRP A 359 -3.40 10.14 12.13
CA TRP A 359 -3.42 9.78 10.71
C TRP A 359 -2.18 10.29 9.99
N LEU A 360 -1.73 11.52 10.24
CA LEU A 360 -0.48 12.04 9.68
C LEU A 360 0.72 11.16 10.09
N PHE A 361 0.80 10.75 11.36
CA PHE A 361 1.83 9.83 11.84
C PHE A 361 1.73 8.47 11.16
N THR A 362 0.53 7.97 10.90
CA THR A 362 0.31 6.72 10.16
C THR A 362 0.81 6.82 8.72
N LEU A 363 0.59 7.95 8.06
CA LEU A 363 1.13 8.18 6.70
C LEU A 363 2.65 8.30 6.71
N VAL A 364 3.23 8.97 7.69
CA VAL A 364 4.69 9.00 7.89
C VAL A 364 5.23 7.60 8.14
N ASN A 365 4.56 6.79 8.96
CA ASN A 365 4.97 5.42 9.24
C ASN A 365 4.89 4.52 8.01
N TYR A 366 3.79 4.62 7.25
CA TYR A 366 3.56 3.88 6.01
C TYR A 366 4.63 4.21 4.95
N HIS A 367 4.97 5.51 4.80
CA HIS A 367 5.86 5.95 3.74
C HIS A 367 7.36 5.93 4.13
N ALA A 368 7.69 6.38 5.34
CA ALA A 368 9.08 6.56 5.80
C ALA A 368 9.52 5.52 6.85
N GLY A 369 8.60 4.72 7.37
CA GLY A 369 8.89 3.67 8.35
C GLY A 369 8.93 4.13 9.81
N SER A 370 8.87 3.15 10.71
CA SER A 370 8.77 3.34 12.16
C SER A 370 9.98 4.02 12.79
N GLY A 371 11.18 3.80 12.27
CA GLY A 371 12.40 4.44 12.75
C GLY A 371 12.38 5.96 12.58
N CYS A 372 11.92 6.44 11.42
CA CYS A 372 11.79 7.86 11.13
C CYS A 372 10.74 8.51 12.04
N LEU A 373 9.58 7.88 12.20
CA LEU A 373 8.52 8.39 13.07
C LEU A 373 8.95 8.42 14.54
N ALA A 374 9.53 7.34 15.05
CA ALA A 374 10.01 7.27 16.43
C ALA A 374 11.09 8.33 16.71
N GLY A 375 12.02 8.53 15.77
CA GLY A 375 13.03 9.57 15.84
C GLY A 375 12.42 10.98 15.90
N ALA A 376 11.40 11.25 15.09
CA ALA A 376 10.71 12.54 15.09
C ALA A 376 9.95 12.80 16.39
N ILE A 377 9.21 11.81 16.91
CA ILE A 377 8.48 11.92 18.18
C ILE A 377 9.43 12.15 19.35
N ARG A 378 10.58 11.47 19.39
CA ARG A 378 11.57 11.65 20.45
C ARG A 378 12.20 13.04 20.45
N ALA A 379 12.25 13.70 19.30
CA ALA A 379 12.85 15.03 19.14
C ALA A 379 11.87 16.18 19.39
N ALA A 380 10.56 15.90 19.45
CA ALA A 380 9.51 16.88 19.76
C ALA A 380 9.39 17.08 21.28
#